data_AF-A0A9X2HVL5-F1
#
_entry.id   AF-A0A9X2HVL5-F1
#
_cell.length_a   1.000
_cell.length_b   1.000
_cell.length_c   1.000
_cell.angle_alpha   90.00
_cell.angle_beta   90.00
_cell.angle_gamma   90.00
#
_symmetry.space_group_name_H-M   'P 1'
#
loop_
_entity.id
_entity.type
_entity.pdbx_description
1 polymer ?
#
loop_
_entity_poly.entity_id
_entity_poly.type
_entity_poly.pdbx_seq_one_letter_code
_entity_poly.pdbx_strand_id
1 'polypeptide(L)'
;MTPQTPPKRGLRFSIRSLVVSIVAVTIVLTAILAIGLQYYFTRDMAIDAARDRYQLAAENTASYIESEESRGMQLTELLARYPSLMDTENQSVSMRDLFAEVMLNRPIFYSIYIGFPNGDFYEVINLDNGPGVREGVGADDTDRWAVNRVRQINGIRQRELYFYDSEFSLKHQRTEPTSYDVRERQWFIHAKHDRATRSEPYLFQYTQHAGKTFSVKIPKSEAVLAIDVTLDAFSNYLRQTNLGDSSEVYVYTQSGQIIASSQLKETSTELPAVTPLTLSGEERRYLDSLGRSGR
;
A
#
# COMPACT_ATOMS: atom_id res chain seq x y z
N MET A 1 102.90 14.33 8.95
CA MET A 1 101.87 13.57 8.23
C MET A 1 100.52 13.92 8.85
N THR A 2 99.73 14.77 8.20
CA THR A 2 98.35 15.09 8.59
C THR A 2 97.41 14.49 7.55
N PRO A 3 96.37 13.72 7.94
CA PRO A 3 95.50 13.05 6.98
C PRO A 3 94.53 14.07 6.36
N GLN A 4 94.54 14.18 5.03
CA GLN A 4 93.54 14.95 4.29
C GLN A 4 92.21 14.19 4.24
N THR A 5 91.13 14.83 4.66
CA THR A 5 89.75 14.36 4.49
C THR A 5 89.28 14.64 3.06
N PRO A 6 88.60 13.70 2.37
CA PRO A 6 88.20 13.91 0.99
C PRO A 6 87.06 14.94 0.88
N PRO A 7 86.99 15.72 -0.22
CA PRO A 7 85.99 16.77 -0.39
C PRO A 7 84.60 16.19 -0.60
N LYS A 8 83.60 16.75 0.08
CA LYS A 8 82.17 16.44 -0.16
C LYS A 8 81.80 16.83 -1.59
N ARG A 9 81.49 15.84 -2.44
CA ARG A 9 80.93 16.06 -3.78
C ARG A 9 79.57 16.75 -3.66
N GLY A 10 79.51 18.05 -3.97
CA GLY A 10 78.25 18.74 -4.20
C GLY A 10 77.61 18.27 -5.51
N LEU A 11 76.32 17.94 -5.50
CA LEU A 11 75.59 17.58 -6.71
C LEU A 11 75.67 18.72 -7.74
N ARG A 12 76.26 18.47 -8.90
CA ARG A 12 76.25 19.39 -10.05
C ARG A 12 75.14 18.93 -11.01
N PHE A 13 74.04 19.67 -11.05
CA PHE A 13 72.96 19.42 -12.00
C PHE A 13 73.20 20.17 -13.32
N SER A 14 72.92 19.52 -14.45
CA SER A 14 72.94 20.16 -15.78
C SER A 14 71.71 21.06 -15.92
N ILE A 15 71.85 22.24 -16.55
CA ILE A 15 70.74 23.18 -16.78
C ILE A 15 69.53 22.48 -17.42
N ARG A 16 69.77 21.52 -18.33
CA ARG A 16 68.72 20.70 -18.96
C ARG A 16 67.94 19.87 -17.94
N SER A 17 68.59 19.22 -16.97
CA SER A 17 67.89 18.41 -15.98
C SER A 17 67.08 19.27 -15.01
N LEU A 18 67.57 20.48 -14.69
CA LEU A 18 66.85 21.42 -13.83
C LEU A 18 65.52 21.86 -14.48
N VAL A 19 65.57 22.27 -15.75
CA VAL A 19 64.38 22.73 -16.49
C VAL A 19 63.35 21.61 -16.61
N VAL A 20 63.77 20.40 -16.98
CA VAL A 20 62.86 19.24 -17.11
C VAL A 20 62.21 18.92 -15.76
N SER A 21 62.97 18.93 -14.66
CA SER A 21 62.42 18.68 -13.33
C SER A 21 61.41 19.72 -12.89
N ILE A 22 61.66 21.02 -13.15
CA ILE A 22 60.71 22.10 -12.80
C ILE A 22 59.41 21.94 -13.57
N VAL A 23 59.49 21.67 -14.89
CA VAL A 23 58.31 21.43 -15.73
C VAL A 23 57.55 20.21 -15.22
N ALA A 24 58.24 19.10 -14.93
CA ALA A 24 57.62 17.89 -14.41
C ALA A 24 56.91 18.13 -13.07
N VAL A 25 57.55 18.81 -12.11
CA VAL A 25 56.95 19.15 -10.81
C VAL A 25 55.73 20.05 -11.00
N THR A 26 55.81 21.05 -11.89
CA THR A 26 54.69 21.94 -12.17
C THR A 26 53.50 21.18 -12.76
N ILE A 27 53.74 20.27 -13.72
CA ILE A 27 52.70 19.42 -14.30
C ILE A 27 52.06 18.54 -13.21
N VAL A 28 52.86 17.89 -12.36
CA VAL A 28 52.33 17.05 -11.28
C VAL A 28 51.50 17.85 -10.29
N LEU A 29 51.97 19.03 -9.86
CA LEU A 29 51.23 19.89 -8.94
C LEU A 29 49.90 20.38 -9.56
N THR A 30 49.93 20.81 -10.81
CA THR A 30 48.72 21.24 -11.53
C THR A 30 47.75 20.08 -11.73
N ALA A 31 48.23 18.88 -12.05
CA ALA A 31 47.40 17.68 -12.18
C ALA A 31 46.75 17.29 -10.86
N ILE A 32 47.49 17.29 -9.75
CA ILE A 32 46.95 17.00 -8.40
C ILE A 32 45.86 18.02 -8.05
N LEU A 33 46.13 19.31 -8.26
CA LEU A 33 45.16 20.36 -7.97
C LEU A 33 43.91 20.23 -8.85
N ALA A 34 44.08 20.00 -10.15
CA ALA A 34 42.98 19.82 -11.09
C ALA A 34 42.11 18.60 -10.74
N ILE A 35 42.73 17.44 -10.46
CA ILE A 35 42.03 16.21 -10.06
C ILE A 35 41.32 16.42 -8.71
N GLY A 36 41.95 17.09 -7.75
CA GLY A 36 41.34 17.39 -6.45
C GLY A 36 40.10 18.27 -6.57
N LEU A 37 40.19 19.35 -7.35
CA LEU A 37 39.06 20.24 -7.66
C LEU A 37 37.97 19.50 -8.44
N GLN A 38 38.34 18.74 -9.46
CA GLN A 38 37.40 17.96 -10.26
C GLN A 38 36.65 16.95 -9.40
N TYR A 39 37.35 16.22 -8.52
CA TYR A 39 36.73 15.28 -7.59
C TYR A 39 35.76 16.00 -6.64
N TYR A 40 36.18 17.12 -6.06
CA TYR A 40 35.36 17.93 -5.16
C TYR A 40 34.05 18.39 -5.85
N PHE A 41 34.14 19.04 -7.02
CA PHE A 41 32.97 19.52 -7.73
C PHE A 41 32.08 18.39 -8.28
N THR A 42 32.68 17.32 -8.81
CA THR A 42 31.90 16.18 -9.33
C THR A 42 31.13 15.49 -8.21
N ARG A 43 31.75 15.36 -7.02
CA ARG A 43 31.09 14.78 -5.86
C ARG A 43 29.90 15.62 -5.41
N ASP A 44 30.09 16.93 -5.27
CA ASP A 44 29.01 17.83 -4.84
C ASP A 44 27.86 17.85 -5.86
N MET A 45 28.18 17.97 -7.15
CA MET A 45 27.17 17.89 -8.23
C MET A 45 26.43 16.54 -8.24
N ALA A 46 27.12 15.43 -7.99
CA ALA A 46 26.49 14.11 -7.94
C ALA A 46 25.55 13.96 -6.74
N ILE A 47 25.92 14.52 -5.58
CA ILE A 47 25.07 14.54 -4.38
C ILE A 47 23.82 15.39 -4.61
N ASP A 48 23.99 16.59 -5.19
CA ASP A 48 22.86 17.48 -5.47
C ASP A 48 21.90 16.87 -6.50
N ALA A 49 22.42 16.30 -7.58
CA ALA A 49 21.61 15.60 -8.58
C ALA A 49 20.84 14.41 -7.98
N ALA A 50 21.46 13.65 -7.07
CA ALA A 50 20.80 12.56 -6.36
C ALA A 50 19.67 13.09 -5.45
N ARG A 51 19.94 14.16 -4.69
CA ARG A 51 18.95 14.81 -3.83
C ARG A 51 17.75 15.32 -4.62
N ASP A 52 17.98 16.02 -5.73
CA ASP A 52 16.92 16.54 -6.59
C ASP A 52 16.08 15.41 -7.17
N ARG A 53 16.71 14.31 -7.59
CA ARG A 53 16.01 13.13 -8.08
C ARG A 53 15.12 12.50 -7.00
N TYR A 54 15.61 12.39 -5.75
CA TYR A 54 14.82 11.86 -4.64
C TYR A 54 13.68 12.78 -4.22
N GLN A 55 13.92 14.09 -4.20
CA GLN A 55 12.87 15.08 -3.91
C GLN A 55 11.75 15.01 -4.95
N LEU A 56 12.10 15.00 -6.24
CA LEU A 56 11.14 14.88 -7.32
C LEU A 56 10.36 13.56 -7.24
N ALA A 57 11.01 12.46 -6.87
CA ALA A 57 10.35 11.19 -6.67
C ALA A 57 9.34 11.23 -5.51
N ALA A 58 9.69 11.87 -4.40
CA ALA A 58 8.79 12.05 -3.26
C ALA A 58 7.58 12.91 -3.62
N GLU A 59 7.79 14.03 -4.33
CA GLU A 59 6.72 14.92 -4.80
C GLU A 59 5.78 14.24 -5.79
N ASN A 60 6.33 13.48 -6.76
CA ASN A 60 5.54 12.70 -7.70
C ASN A 60 4.73 11.61 -7.00
N THR A 61 5.34 10.93 -6.02
CA THR A 61 4.65 9.90 -5.23
C THR A 61 3.51 10.50 -4.41
N ALA A 62 3.74 11.63 -3.74
CA ALA A 62 2.71 12.33 -2.99
C ALA A 62 1.55 12.78 -3.89
N SER A 63 1.89 13.41 -5.02
CA SER A 63 0.90 13.86 -6.02
C SER A 63 0.08 12.70 -6.60
N TYR A 64 0.72 11.56 -6.84
CA TYR A 64 0.04 10.35 -7.30
C TYR A 64 -0.98 9.85 -6.27
N ILE A 65 -0.56 9.70 -5.01
CA ILE A 65 -1.44 9.24 -3.93
C ILE A 65 -2.60 10.20 -3.74
N GLU A 66 -2.35 11.50 -3.67
CA GLU A 66 -3.41 12.53 -3.53
C GLU A 66 -4.40 12.50 -4.71
N SER A 67 -3.89 12.35 -5.93
CA SER A 67 -4.74 12.19 -7.12
C SER A 67 -5.61 10.94 -7.05
N GLU A 68 -5.04 9.79 -6.69
CA GLU A 68 -5.78 8.54 -6.59
C GLU A 68 -6.82 8.57 -5.46
N GLU A 69 -6.50 9.18 -4.33
CA GLU A 69 -7.46 9.38 -3.24
C GLU A 69 -8.59 10.32 -3.66
N SER A 70 -8.28 11.42 -4.34
CA SER A 70 -9.29 12.34 -4.87
C SER A 70 -10.21 11.65 -5.87
N ARG A 71 -9.66 10.82 -6.77
CA ARG A 71 -10.44 10.04 -7.73
C ARG A 71 -11.32 9.01 -7.03
N GLY A 72 -10.80 8.33 -6.00
CA GLY A 72 -11.55 7.40 -5.17
C GLY A 72 -12.78 8.08 -4.56
N MET A 73 -12.58 9.21 -3.88
CA MET A 73 -13.69 9.99 -3.29
C MET A 73 -14.73 10.44 -4.34
N GLN A 74 -14.28 11.01 -5.45
CA GLN A 74 -15.19 11.49 -6.52
C GLN A 74 -16.00 10.36 -7.12
N LEU A 75 -15.40 9.19 -7.31
CA LEU A 75 -16.09 8.01 -7.82
C LEU A 75 -17.09 7.46 -6.80
N THR A 76 -16.73 7.42 -5.52
CA THR A 76 -17.67 7.05 -4.45
C THR A 76 -18.88 7.99 -4.43
N GLU A 77 -18.67 9.30 -4.55
CA GLU A 77 -19.75 10.30 -4.65
C GLU A 77 -20.63 10.11 -5.89
N LEU A 78 -20.01 9.83 -7.05
CA LEU A 78 -20.72 9.59 -8.30
C LEU A 78 -21.58 8.32 -8.21
N LEU A 79 -20.99 7.21 -7.76
CA LEU A 79 -21.69 5.93 -7.63
C LEU A 79 -22.85 6.01 -6.66
N ALA A 80 -22.69 6.74 -5.54
CA ALA A 80 -23.77 6.89 -4.56
C ALA A 80 -25.03 7.57 -5.13
N ARG A 81 -24.90 8.33 -6.21
CA ARG A 81 -26.03 8.98 -6.90
C ARG A 81 -26.69 8.08 -7.95
N TYR A 82 -26.17 6.87 -8.18
CA TYR A 82 -26.70 5.97 -9.19
C TYR A 82 -28.07 5.41 -8.74
N PRO A 83 -29.16 5.63 -9.50
CA PRO A 83 -30.52 5.33 -9.03
C PRO A 83 -30.79 3.87 -8.69
N SER A 84 -30.14 2.93 -9.38
CA SER A 84 -30.40 1.49 -9.18
C SER A 84 -29.84 0.95 -7.86
N LEU A 85 -29.02 1.72 -7.14
CA LEU A 85 -28.49 1.26 -5.85
C LEU A 85 -29.58 1.02 -4.82
N MET A 86 -30.74 1.68 -4.93
CA MET A 86 -31.86 1.57 -3.98
C MET A 86 -33.09 0.85 -4.56
N ASP A 87 -32.99 0.26 -5.76
CA ASP A 87 -34.14 -0.36 -6.45
C ASP A 87 -34.32 -1.84 -6.06
N THR A 88 -35.39 -2.16 -5.35
CA THR A 88 -35.64 -3.46 -4.72
C THR A 88 -35.94 -4.64 -5.67
N GLU A 89 -36.32 -4.42 -6.93
CA GLU A 89 -36.89 -5.50 -7.77
C GLU A 89 -35.84 -6.42 -8.42
N ASN A 90 -34.65 -5.89 -8.75
CA ASN A 90 -33.50 -6.64 -9.32
C ASN A 90 -32.13 -6.16 -8.77
N GLN A 91 -32.16 -5.53 -7.59
CA GLN A 91 -31.06 -4.77 -6.98
C GLN A 91 -29.71 -5.48 -7.02
N SER A 92 -29.67 -6.74 -6.60
CA SER A 92 -28.41 -7.42 -6.32
C SER A 92 -27.58 -7.70 -7.58
N VAL A 93 -28.23 -8.06 -8.68
CA VAL A 93 -27.53 -8.34 -9.95
C VAL A 93 -27.02 -7.04 -10.56
N SER A 94 -27.89 -6.02 -10.66
CA SER A 94 -27.51 -4.71 -11.22
C SER A 94 -26.40 -4.02 -10.43
N MET A 95 -26.44 -4.08 -9.08
CA MET A 95 -25.35 -3.52 -8.25
C MET A 95 -24.04 -4.29 -8.42
N ARG A 96 -24.11 -5.63 -8.45
CA ARG A 96 -22.92 -6.47 -8.63
C ARG A 96 -22.19 -6.12 -9.93
N ASP A 97 -22.93 -6.11 -11.03
CA ASP A 97 -22.36 -5.92 -12.36
C ASP A 97 -21.79 -4.49 -12.50
N LEU A 98 -22.48 -3.48 -11.94
CA LEU A 98 -21.97 -2.10 -11.87
C LEU A 98 -20.65 -2.03 -11.07
N PHE A 99 -20.61 -2.63 -9.87
CA PHE A 99 -19.43 -2.58 -9.02
C PHE A 99 -18.25 -3.31 -9.67
N ALA A 100 -18.51 -4.45 -10.29
CA ALA A 100 -17.51 -5.20 -11.04
C ALA A 100 -16.95 -4.39 -12.21
N GLU A 101 -17.81 -3.76 -13.02
CA GLU A 101 -17.39 -2.93 -14.14
C GLU A 101 -16.50 -1.76 -13.69
N VAL A 102 -16.85 -1.13 -12.57
CA VAL A 102 -16.01 -0.08 -11.97
C VAL A 102 -14.63 -0.63 -11.59
N MET A 103 -14.58 -1.78 -10.93
CA MET A 103 -13.32 -2.40 -10.49
C MET A 103 -12.50 -2.97 -11.67
N LEU A 104 -13.13 -3.40 -12.76
CA LEU A 104 -12.44 -3.78 -14.00
C LEU A 104 -11.75 -2.58 -14.64
N ASN A 105 -12.42 -1.41 -14.67
CA ASN A 105 -11.86 -0.17 -15.21
C ASN A 105 -10.80 0.46 -14.29
N ARG A 106 -10.81 0.12 -13.00
CA ARG A 106 -9.85 0.61 -11.99
C ARG A 106 -9.44 -0.53 -11.04
N PRO A 107 -8.46 -1.37 -11.44
CA PRO A 107 -8.04 -2.53 -10.66
C PRO A 107 -7.44 -2.21 -9.28
N ILE A 108 -7.15 -0.94 -8.98
CA ILE A 108 -6.72 -0.46 -7.66
C ILE A 108 -7.79 -0.69 -6.57
N PHE A 109 -9.07 -0.73 -6.97
CA PHE A 109 -10.18 -0.97 -6.05
C PHE A 109 -10.29 -2.46 -5.71
N TYR A 110 -10.28 -2.72 -4.41
CA TYR A 110 -10.38 -4.05 -3.83
C TYR A 110 -11.84 -4.53 -3.77
N SER A 111 -12.70 -3.69 -3.19
CA SER A 111 -14.12 -4.00 -3.06
C SER A 111 -14.96 -2.73 -3.10
N ILE A 112 -16.22 -2.91 -3.48
CA ILE A 112 -17.26 -1.87 -3.43
C ILE A 112 -18.45 -2.46 -2.69
N TYR A 113 -18.99 -1.71 -1.73
CA TYR A 113 -20.01 -2.24 -0.83
C TYR A 113 -20.96 -1.18 -0.29
N ILE A 114 -22.12 -1.66 0.16
CA ILE A 114 -23.16 -0.87 0.81
C ILE A 114 -23.41 -1.44 2.21
N GLY A 115 -23.38 -0.56 3.20
CA GLY A 115 -23.89 -0.83 4.54
C GLY A 115 -25.27 -0.20 4.71
N PHE A 116 -26.14 -0.89 5.43
CA PHE A 116 -27.51 -0.46 5.70
C PHE A 116 -27.71 -0.11 7.19
N PRO A 117 -28.62 0.82 7.51
CA PRO A 117 -28.88 1.25 8.89
C PRO A 117 -29.47 0.16 9.80
N ASN A 118 -29.98 -0.94 9.24
CA ASN A 118 -30.38 -2.14 9.99
C ASN A 118 -29.19 -3.05 10.35
N GLY A 119 -27.98 -2.66 9.95
CA GLY A 119 -26.74 -3.43 10.13
C GLY A 119 -26.38 -4.28 8.92
N ASP A 120 -27.27 -4.46 7.95
CA ASP A 120 -27.01 -5.34 6.81
C ASP A 120 -25.86 -4.83 5.92
N PHE A 121 -25.28 -5.75 5.17
CA PHE A 121 -24.09 -5.51 4.35
C PHE A 121 -24.19 -6.21 3.01
N TYR A 122 -23.71 -5.54 1.97
CA TYR A 122 -23.57 -6.10 0.62
C TYR A 122 -22.25 -5.64 0.02
N GLU A 123 -21.37 -6.57 -0.33
CA GLU A 123 -20.04 -6.29 -0.85
C GLU A 123 -19.73 -7.13 -2.07
N VAL A 124 -19.04 -6.52 -3.04
CA VAL A 124 -18.47 -7.18 -4.21
C VAL A 124 -16.96 -7.07 -4.12
N ILE A 125 -16.27 -8.19 -4.18
CA ILE A 125 -14.83 -8.32 -3.96
C ILE A 125 -14.15 -8.70 -5.27
N ASN A 126 -13.13 -7.93 -5.65
CA ASN A 126 -12.23 -8.23 -6.76
C ASN A 126 -11.14 -9.20 -6.29
N LEU A 127 -11.27 -10.50 -6.62
CA LEU A 127 -10.34 -11.53 -6.17
C LEU A 127 -8.92 -11.40 -6.75
N ASP A 128 -8.75 -10.62 -7.82
CA ASP A 128 -7.46 -10.39 -8.49
C ASP A 128 -6.76 -9.09 -8.04
N ASN A 129 -7.28 -8.37 -7.05
CA ASN A 129 -6.71 -7.09 -6.60
C ASN A 129 -5.33 -7.24 -5.92
N GLY A 130 -4.93 -8.45 -5.52
CA GLY A 130 -3.61 -8.71 -4.96
C GLY A 130 -3.45 -10.12 -4.38
N PRO A 131 -2.22 -10.53 -4.04
CA PRO A 131 -1.99 -11.79 -3.34
C PRO A 131 -2.74 -11.81 -2.00
N GLY A 132 -3.15 -12.98 -1.49
CA GLY A 132 -3.80 -13.11 -0.18
C GLY A 132 -5.30 -12.78 -0.16
N VAL A 133 -5.83 -12.11 -1.18
CA VAL A 133 -7.27 -11.81 -1.25
C VAL A 133 -8.10 -13.09 -1.34
N ARG A 134 -7.71 -14.01 -2.23
CA ARG A 134 -8.41 -15.28 -2.46
C ARG A 134 -8.40 -16.15 -1.22
N GLU A 135 -7.23 -16.31 -0.61
CA GLU A 135 -7.02 -17.09 0.61
C GLU A 135 -7.82 -16.50 1.77
N GLY A 136 -7.83 -15.16 1.90
CA GLY A 136 -8.52 -14.45 2.97
C GLY A 136 -10.05 -14.65 2.96
N VAL A 137 -10.65 -14.84 1.79
CA VAL A 137 -12.07 -15.17 1.66
C VAL A 137 -12.31 -16.66 1.40
N GLY A 138 -11.27 -17.49 1.33
CA GLY A 138 -11.36 -18.91 0.98
C GLY A 138 -12.04 -19.15 -0.37
N ALA A 139 -11.62 -18.40 -1.40
CA ALA A 139 -12.02 -18.60 -2.80
C ALA A 139 -11.11 -19.65 -3.47
N ASP A 140 -11.64 -20.32 -4.50
CA ASP A 140 -10.87 -21.22 -5.36
C ASP A 140 -10.06 -20.42 -6.40
N ASP A 141 -9.00 -21.03 -6.95
CA ASP A 141 -8.15 -20.43 -7.99
C ASP A 141 -8.93 -20.03 -9.26
N THR A 142 -10.04 -20.73 -9.52
CA THR A 142 -10.88 -20.52 -10.71
C THR A 142 -12.01 -19.54 -10.47
N ASP A 143 -12.16 -18.96 -9.27
CA ASP A 143 -13.13 -17.89 -9.04
C ASP A 143 -12.58 -16.56 -9.56
N ARG A 144 -13.41 -15.58 -9.84
CA ARG A 144 -13.01 -14.22 -10.27
C ARG A 144 -13.60 -13.14 -9.38
N TRP A 145 -14.82 -13.37 -8.90
CA TRP A 145 -15.54 -12.43 -8.05
C TRP A 145 -16.12 -13.14 -6.84
N ALA A 146 -16.15 -12.45 -5.70
CA ALA A 146 -16.95 -12.86 -4.56
C ALA A 146 -17.98 -11.80 -4.19
N VAL A 147 -19.17 -12.23 -3.79
CA VAL A 147 -20.19 -11.37 -3.19
C VAL A 147 -20.39 -11.80 -1.75
N ASN A 148 -20.22 -10.85 -0.83
CA ASN A 148 -20.38 -11.04 0.60
C ASN A 148 -21.63 -10.29 1.08
N ARG A 149 -22.57 -11.02 1.68
CA ARG A 149 -23.80 -10.45 2.24
C ARG A 149 -23.87 -10.76 3.71
N VAL A 150 -24.24 -9.77 4.51
CA VAL A 150 -24.59 -10.00 5.91
C VAL A 150 -26.01 -9.51 6.15
N ARG A 151 -26.83 -10.40 6.71
CA ARG A 151 -28.25 -10.14 7.01
C ARG A 151 -28.64 -10.74 8.34
N GLN A 152 -29.65 -10.16 8.97
CA GLN A 152 -30.28 -10.77 10.13
C GLN A 152 -31.45 -11.68 9.69
N ILE A 153 -31.30 -12.99 9.90
CA ILE A 153 -32.28 -14.01 9.54
C ILE A 153 -32.70 -14.76 10.81
N ASN A 154 -34.00 -14.73 11.14
CA ASN A 154 -34.55 -15.38 12.35
C ASN A 154 -33.85 -14.95 13.65
N GLY A 155 -33.46 -13.68 13.76
CA GLY A 155 -32.76 -13.14 14.92
C GLY A 155 -31.26 -13.43 14.96
N ILE A 156 -30.73 -14.28 14.07
CA ILE A 156 -29.31 -14.61 13.95
C ILE A 156 -28.71 -13.86 12.77
N ARG A 157 -27.57 -13.22 12.99
CA ARG A 157 -26.83 -12.53 11.92
C ARG A 157 -25.99 -13.56 11.16
N GLN A 158 -26.25 -13.65 9.86
CA GLN A 158 -25.66 -14.64 8.97
C GLN A 158 -24.91 -13.94 7.86
N ARG A 159 -23.79 -14.53 7.47
CA ARG A 159 -23.00 -14.16 6.31
C ARG A 159 -23.22 -15.17 5.20
N GLU A 160 -23.45 -14.69 3.99
CA GLU A 160 -23.54 -15.48 2.77
C GLU A 160 -22.42 -15.02 1.82
N LEU A 161 -21.56 -15.96 1.42
CA LEU A 161 -20.49 -15.74 0.46
C LEU A 161 -20.81 -16.50 -0.82
N TYR A 162 -20.82 -15.79 -1.95
CA TYR A 162 -21.08 -16.33 -3.28
C TYR A 162 -19.85 -16.12 -4.15
N PHE A 163 -19.39 -17.16 -4.84
CA PHE A 163 -18.20 -17.13 -5.67
C PHE A 163 -18.57 -17.37 -7.13
N TYR A 164 -18.05 -16.51 -8.02
CA TYR A 164 -18.41 -16.47 -9.43
C TYR A 164 -17.17 -16.55 -10.32
N ASP A 165 -17.34 -17.06 -11.55
CA ASP A 165 -16.36 -16.87 -12.63
C ASP A 165 -16.41 -15.45 -13.23
N SER A 166 -15.65 -15.23 -14.31
CA SER A 166 -15.54 -13.94 -15.01
C SER A 166 -16.85 -13.50 -15.67
N GLU A 167 -17.70 -14.45 -16.04
CA GLU A 167 -19.00 -14.27 -16.68
C GLU A 167 -20.15 -14.13 -15.66
N PHE A 168 -19.83 -14.08 -14.36
CA PHE A 168 -20.79 -14.05 -13.26
C PHE A 168 -21.67 -15.31 -13.13
N SER A 169 -21.20 -16.46 -13.60
CA SER A 169 -21.81 -17.76 -13.29
C SER A 169 -21.44 -18.18 -11.87
N LEU A 170 -22.45 -18.49 -11.05
CA LEU A 170 -22.22 -18.93 -9.68
C LEU A 170 -21.55 -20.31 -9.68
N LYS A 171 -20.38 -20.40 -9.04
CA LYS A 171 -19.62 -21.65 -8.92
C LYS A 171 -19.93 -22.38 -7.62
N HIS A 172 -19.84 -21.67 -6.51
CA HIS A 172 -20.19 -22.20 -5.20
C HIS A 172 -20.57 -21.08 -4.24
N GLN A 173 -21.14 -21.46 -3.10
CA GLN A 173 -21.54 -20.53 -2.05
C GLN A 173 -21.39 -21.18 -0.67
N ARG A 174 -21.24 -20.35 0.37
CA ARG A 174 -21.31 -20.81 1.76
C ARG A 174 -22.02 -19.81 2.65
N THR A 175 -22.60 -20.32 3.73
CA THR A 175 -23.27 -19.52 4.75
C THR A 175 -22.69 -19.85 6.12
N GLU A 176 -22.41 -18.81 6.91
CA GLU A 176 -21.82 -18.93 8.23
C GLU A 176 -22.45 -17.92 9.21
N PRO A 177 -22.56 -18.22 10.51
CA PRO A 177 -22.93 -17.22 11.50
C PRO A 177 -21.84 -16.14 11.59
N THR A 178 -22.24 -14.89 11.83
CA THR A 178 -21.27 -13.78 11.95
C THR A 178 -21.72 -12.77 13.01
N SER A 179 -20.76 -12.15 13.68
CA SER A 179 -20.98 -10.97 14.52
C SER A 179 -20.83 -9.66 13.74
N TYR A 180 -20.52 -9.71 12.45
CA TYR A 180 -20.24 -8.52 11.65
C TYR A 180 -21.45 -7.58 11.55
N ASP A 181 -21.28 -6.34 12.00
CA ASP A 181 -22.28 -5.28 11.91
C ASP A 181 -21.65 -4.00 11.34
N VAL A 182 -22.23 -3.48 10.26
CA VAL A 182 -21.72 -2.25 9.61
C VAL A 182 -21.78 -1.04 10.53
N ARG A 183 -22.70 -1.02 11.49
CA ARG A 183 -22.93 0.12 12.40
C ARG A 183 -21.78 0.32 13.38
N GLU A 184 -20.96 -0.70 13.60
CA GLU A 184 -19.77 -0.65 14.44
C GLU A 184 -18.53 -0.20 13.65
N ARG A 185 -18.64 -0.03 12.32
CA ARG A 185 -17.51 0.25 11.45
C ARG A 185 -17.30 1.75 11.29
N GLN A 186 -16.05 2.18 11.42
CA GLN A 186 -15.66 3.60 11.35
C GLN A 186 -16.06 4.25 10.01
N TRP A 187 -15.94 3.53 8.90
CA TRP A 187 -16.36 4.03 7.59
C TRP A 187 -17.86 4.29 7.50
N PHE A 188 -18.68 3.53 8.23
CA PHE A 188 -20.13 3.73 8.28
C PHE A 188 -20.48 4.90 9.21
N ILE A 189 -19.86 4.95 10.40
CA ILE A 189 -20.09 5.97 11.42
C ILE A 189 -19.70 7.37 10.91
N HIS A 190 -18.57 7.48 10.21
CA HIS A 190 -18.03 8.77 9.77
C HIS A 190 -18.53 9.24 8.40
N ALA A 191 -19.29 8.40 7.67
CA ALA A 191 -19.84 8.75 6.38
C ALA A 191 -20.78 9.96 6.48
N LYS A 192 -20.66 10.87 5.52
CA LYS A 192 -21.46 12.09 5.41
C LYS A 192 -22.33 12.05 4.16
N HIS A 193 -23.40 12.84 4.16
CA HIS A 193 -24.12 13.13 2.92
C HIS A 193 -23.29 14.05 2.02
N ASP A 194 -23.55 13.96 0.72
CA ASP A 194 -23.06 14.82 -0.36
C ASP A 194 -21.55 14.83 -0.64
N ARG A 195 -20.72 14.46 0.35
CA ARG A 195 -19.26 14.46 0.25
C ARG A 195 -18.68 13.18 0.83
N ALA A 196 -17.84 12.51 0.06
CA ALA A 196 -17.14 11.33 0.52
C ALA A 196 -16.11 11.67 1.61
N THR A 197 -15.96 10.74 2.54
CA THR A 197 -14.97 10.74 3.61
C THR A 197 -14.00 9.58 3.41
N ARG A 198 -12.75 9.78 3.84
CA ARG A 198 -11.70 8.76 3.79
C ARG A 198 -11.32 8.33 5.20
N SER A 199 -11.10 7.03 5.40
CA SER A 199 -10.56 6.50 6.66
C SER A 199 -9.05 6.68 6.77
N GLU A 200 -8.52 6.62 7.98
CA GLU A 200 -7.11 6.26 8.17
C GLU A 200 -6.86 4.82 7.69
N PRO A 201 -5.62 4.45 7.34
CA PRO A 201 -5.28 3.06 7.04
C PRO A 201 -5.64 2.12 8.19
N TYR A 202 -6.32 1.02 7.87
CA TYR A 202 -6.61 -0.05 8.82
C TYR A 202 -6.54 -1.42 8.13
N LEU A 203 -6.47 -2.47 8.94
CA LEU A 203 -6.41 -3.85 8.44
C LEU A 203 -7.82 -4.30 8.01
N PHE A 204 -7.97 -4.69 6.75
CA PHE A 204 -9.23 -5.25 6.26
C PHE A 204 -9.43 -6.67 6.81
N GLN A 205 -10.66 -6.98 7.21
CA GLN A 205 -10.99 -8.20 7.96
C GLN A 205 -10.56 -9.48 7.21
N TYR A 206 -10.85 -9.57 5.92
CA TYR A 206 -10.60 -10.78 5.14
C TYR A 206 -9.17 -10.86 4.61
N THR A 207 -8.69 -9.77 4.03
CA THR A 207 -7.41 -9.81 3.32
C THR A 207 -6.22 -9.72 4.26
N GLN A 208 -6.42 -9.24 5.50
CA GLN A 208 -5.33 -8.85 6.38
C GLN A 208 -4.33 -7.90 5.68
N HIS A 209 -4.79 -7.17 4.65
CA HIS A 209 -4.05 -6.09 4.03
C HIS A 209 -4.51 -4.77 4.61
N ALA A 210 -3.55 -3.90 4.82
CA ALA A 210 -3.84 -2.54 5.24
C ALA A 210 -4.41 -1.79 4.02
N GLY A 211 -5.47 -1.02 4.24
CA GLY A 211 -6.16 -0.29 3.19
C GLY A 211 -6.89 0.93 3.72
N LYS A 212 -7.41 1.73 2.80
CA LYS A 212 -8.26 2.89 3.09
C LYS A 212 -9.64 2.69 2.50
N THR A 213 -10.65 3.17 3.21
CA THR A 213 -12.03 3.17 2.76
C THR A 213 -12.46 4.59 2.42
N PHE A 214 -13.01 4.77 1.22
CA PHE A 214 -13.78 5.94 0.84
C PHE A 214 -15.25 5.64 1.08
N SER A 215 -16.00 6.54 1.71
CA SER A 215 -17.38 6.29 2.14
C SER A 215 -18.25 7.53 2.01
N VAL A 216 -19.51 7.35 1.62
CA VAL A 216 -20.50 8.43 1.52
C VAL A 216 -21.90 7.88 1.80
N LYS A 217 -22.76 8.69 2.43
CA LYS A 217 -24.17 8.35 2.57
C LYS A 217 -24.89 8.52 1.23
N ILE A 218 -25.68 7.51 0.85
CA ILE A 218 -26.49 7.50 -0.36
C ILE A 218 -27.57 8.59 -0.24
N PRO A 219 -27.84 9.38 -1.29
CA PRO A 219 -28.85 10.44 -1.22
C PRO A 219 -30.23 9.91 -0.81
N LYS A 220 -30.91 10.62 0.09
CA LYS A 220 -32.24 10.28 0.61
C LYS A 220 -32.31 8.93 1.35
N SER A 221 -31.17 8.42 1.82
CA SER A 221 -31.06 7.17 2.56
C SER A 221 -29.99 7.28 3.66
N GLU A 222 -30.11 6.48 4.71
CA GLU A 222 -29.04 6.30 5.71
C GLU A 222 -28.09 5.15 5.35
N ALA A 223 -28.26 4.54 4.17
CA ALA A 223 -27.30 3.58 3.64
C ALA A 223 -26.01 4.29 3.24
N VAL A 224 -24.88 3.60 3.42
CA VAL A 224 -23.54 4.13 3.12
C VAL A 224 -22.93 3.29 2.03
N LEU A 225 -22.55 3.92 0.92
CA LEU A 225 -21.70 3.32 -0.11
C LEU A 225 -20.24 3.53 0.27
N ALA A 226 -19.42 2.51 0.08
CA ALA A 226 -17.99 2.59 0.30
C ALA A 226 -17.18 1.81 -0.75
N ILE A 227 -15.94 2.25 -0.95
CA ILE A 227 -14.95 1.68 -1.84
C ILE A 227 -13.65 1.50 -1.05
N ASP A 228 -13.09 0.30 -1.09
CA ASP A 228 -11.82 -0.02 -0.46
C ASP A 228 -10.67 -0.01 -1.46
N VAL A 229 -9.56 0.59 -1.05
CA VAL A 229 -8.26 0.53 -1.74
C VAL A 229 -7.25 -0.11 -0.82
N THR A 230 -6.61 -1.17 -1.31
CA THR A 230 -5.48 -1.81 -0.62
C THR A 230 -4.21 -0.99 -0.79
N LEU A 231 -3.37 -0.96 0.24
CA LEU A 231 -2.08 -0.27 0.16
C LEU A 231 -1.06 -1.01 -0.71
N ASP A 232 -1.28 -2.30 -0.99
CA ASP A 232 -0.47 -3.07 -1.93
C ASP A 232 -0.54 -2.49 -3.35
N ALA A 233 -1.67 -1.89 -3.71
CA ALA A 233 -1.84 -1.23 -4.98
C ALA A 233 -0.95 0.02 -5.10
N PHE A 234 -0.74 0.76 -4.01
CA PHE A 234 0.27 1.82 -3.98
C PHE A 234 1.69 1.25 -4.03
N SER A 235 1.96 0.13 -3.36
CA SER A 235 3.27 -0.54 -3.42
C SER A 235 3.64 -0.98 -4.85
N ASN A 236 2.66 -1.41 -5.65
CA ASN A 236 2.86 -1.69 -7.08
C ASN A 236 3.33 -0.46 -7.85
N TYR A 237 2.73 0.71 -7.60
CA TYR A 237 3.16 1.97 -8.21
C TYR A 237 4.58 2.36 -7.79
N LEU A 238 4.91 2.23 -6.50
CA LEU A 238 6.25 2.53 -5.99
C LEU A 238 7.32 1.65 -6.65
N ARG A 239 7.03 0.37 -6.89
CA ARG A 239 7.93 -0.55 -7.61
C ARG A 239 8.19 -0.15 -9.05
N GLN A 240 7.22 0.45 -9.72
CA GLN A 240 7.37 0.93 -11.11
C GLN A 240 8.17 2.24 -11.17
N THR A 241 8.28 2.96 -10.05
CA THR A 241 9.07 4.20 -9.95
C THR A 241 10.56 3.85 -9.87
N ASN A 242 11.21 3.71 -11.02
CA ASN A 242 12.63 3.32 -11.10
C ASN A 242 13.56 4.49 -10.68
N LEU A 243 14.02 4.46 -9.44
CA LEU A 243 15.01 5.39 -8.90
C LEU A 243 16.46 4.85 -8.95
N GLY A 244 16.66 3.64 -9.47
CA GLY A 244 17.93 2.91 -9.54
C GLY A 244 17.93 1.62 -8.69
N ASP A 245 18.82 0.69 -9.02
CA ASP A 245 18.82 -0.68 -8.46
C ASP A 245 19.05 -0.77 -6.94
N SER A 246 19.53 0.30 -6.30
CA SER A 246 19.80 0.36 -4.85
C SER A 246 19.00 1.46 -4.15
N SER A 247 17.86 1.84 -4.71
CA SER A 247 16.99 2.88 -4.17
C SER A 247 15.68 2.31 -3.67
N GLU A 248 15.16 2.91 -2.61
CA GLU A 248 13.97 2.44 -1.91
C GLU A 248 13.02 3.59 -1.68
N VAL A 249 11.72 3.31 -1.81
CA VAL A 249 10.66 4.28 -1.55
C VAL A 249 9.74 3.70 -0.50
N TYR A 250 9.42 4.51 0.50
CA TYR A 250 8.51 4.17 1.58
C TYR A 250 7.48 5.26 1.74
N VAL A 251 6.24 4.85 1.96
CA VAL A 251 5.14 5.72 2.37
C VAL A 251 4.75 5.31 3.77
N TYR A 252 4.66 6.27 4.68
CA TYR A 252 4.35 6.02 6.09
C TYR A 252 3.29 6.99 6.61
N THR A 253 2.58 6.57 7.66
CA THR A 253 1.64 7.41 8.40
C THR A 253 2.37 8.40 9.31
N GLN A 254 1.66 9.39 9.86
CA GLN A 254 2.22 10.28 10.88
C GLN A 254 2.73 9.54 12.13
N SER A 255 2.20 8.36 12.43
CA SER A 255 2.68 7.50 13.53
C SER A 255 3.94 6.70 13.18
N GLY A 256 4.47 6.83 11.96
CA GLY A 256 5.66 6.12 11.48
C GLY A 256 5.39 4.71 10.95
N GLN A 257 4.12 4.31 10.79
CA GLN A 257 3.78 3.00 10.24
C GLN A 257 3.96 3.02 8.71
N ILE A 258 4.77 2.10 8.16
CA ILE A 258 4.90 1.93 6.71
C ILE A 258 3.59 1.38 6.15
N ILE A 259 3.02 2.09 5.20
CA ILE A 259 1.78 1.72 4.51
C ILE A 259 2.04 1.20 3.11
N ALA A 260 3.08 1.67 2.42
CA ALA A 260 3.49 1.13 1.12
C ALA A 260 5.01 1.18 0.96
N SER A 261 5.57 0.25 0.18
CA SER A 261 7.00 0.23 -0.12
C SER A 261 7.29 -0.26 -1.53
N SER A 262 8.37 0.25 -2.13
CA SER A 262 8.96 -0.31 -3.35
C SER A 262 9.68 -1.64 -3.09
N GLN A 263 9.99 -1.96 -1.84
CA GLN A 263 10.57 -3.25 -1.50
C GLN A 263 9.53 -4.36 -1.69
N LEU A 264 9.96 -5.46 -2.31
CA LEU A 264 9.23 -6.70 -2.19
C LEU A 264 9.28 -7.05 -0.71
N LYS A 265 8.12 -7.08 -0.04
CA LYS A 265 8.02 -7.76 1.25
C LYS A 265 8.65 -9.14 1.03
N GLU A 266 9.82 -9.39 1.59
CA GLU A 266 10.14 -10.75 1.99
C GLU A 266 9.00 -11.12 2.94
N THR A 267 8.07 -11.91 2.41
CA THR A 267 6.92 -12.42 3.13
C THR A 267 7.43 -12.97 4.46
N SER A 268 6.73 -12.60 5.53
CA SER A 268 6.95 -13.07 6.90
C SER A 268 8.34 -12.76 7.50
N THR A 269 8.46 -11.63 8.19
CA THR A 269 8.87 -11.81 9.59
C THR A 269 7.80 -12.72 10.17
N GLU A 270 8.10 -14.01 10.35
CA GLU A 270 7.23 -14.90 11.11
C GLU A 270 6.75 -14.10 12.31
N LEU A 271 5.44 -13.88 12.42
CA LEU A 271 4.89 -13.37 13.67
C LEU A 271 5.48 -14.31 14.74
N PRO A 272 6.21 -13.78 15.75
CA PRO A 272 6.92 -14.62 16.68
C PRO A 272 5.93 -15.66 17.20
N ALA A 273 6.31 -16.95 17.15
CA ALA A 273 5.43 -18.04 17.52
C ALA A 273 4.91 -17.79 18.95
N VAL A 274 3.69 -17.25 19.04
CA VAL A 274 3.10 -16.90 20.32
C VAL A 274 2.62 -18.20 20.93
N THR A 275 3.11 -18.54 22.11
CA THR A 275 2.56 -19.68 22.84
C THR A 275 1.10 -19.36 23.14
N PRO A 276 0.14 -20.19 22.68
CA PRO A 276 -1.27 -19.96 22.98
C PRO A 276 -1.46 -19.84 24.50
N LEU A 277 -2.14 -18.78 24.94
CA LEU A 277 -2.43 -18.59 26.35
C LEU A 277 -3.20 -19.81 26.86
N THR A 278 -2.63 -20.52 27.84
CA THR A 278 -3.29 -21.66 28.47
C THR A 278 -4.39 -21.15 29.39
N LEU A 279 -5.62 -21.15 28.88
CA LEU A 279 -6.81 -20.78 29.65
C LEU A 279 -7.08 -21.84 30.74
N SER A 280 -7.34 -21.37 31.96
CA SER A 280 -7.87 -22.18 33.06
C SER A 280 -9.28 -22.70 32.76
N GLY A 281 -9.73 -23.69 33.53
CA GLY A 281 -11.07 -24.27 33.36
C GLY A 281 -12.22 -23.28 33.64
N GLU A 282 -11.97 -22.20 34.38
CA GLU A 282 -12.95 -21.13 34.62
C GLU A 282 -12.97 -20.12 33.47
N GLU A 283 -11.80 -19.73 32.96
CA GLU A 283 -11.69 -18.81 31.82
C GLU A 283 -12.29 -19.42 30.54
N ARG A 284 -12.13 -20.73 30.33
CA ARG A 284 -12.81 -21.44 29.22
C ARG A 284 -14.32 -21.40 29.38
N ARG A 285 -14.84 -21.69 30.57
CA ARG A 285 -16.29 -21.66 30.84
C ARG A 285 -16.87 -20.25 30.69
N TYR A 286 -16.10 -19.24 31.09
CA TYR A 286 -16.46 -17.83 30.89
C TYR A 286 -16.48 -17.46 29.40
N LEU A 287 -15.48 -17.86 28.62
CA LEU A 287 -15.47 -17.63 27.17
C LEU A 287 -16.60 -18.39 26.45
N ASP A 288 -16.90 -19.61 26.86
CA ASP A 288 -18.03 -20.38 26.33
C ASP A 288 -19.38 -19.71 26.68
N SER A 289 -19.47 -19.08 27.86
CA SER A 289 -20.66 -18.31 28.27
C SER A 289 -20.84 -16.99 27.51
N LEU A 290 -19.77 -16.43 26.95
CA LEU A 290 -19.80 -15.21 26.15
C LEU A 290 -20.26 -15.45 24.70
N GLY A 291 -20.47 -16.72 24.31
CA GLY A 291 -20.78 -17.09 22.94
C GLY A 291 -19.56 -16.96 22.03
N ARG A 292 -19.44 -17.86 21.05
CA ARG A 292 -18.28 -17.90 20.16
C ARG A 292 -18.15 -16.60 19.35
N SER A 293 -17.33 -15.67 19.83
CA SER A 293 -16.76 -14.60 19.01
C SER A 293 -15.76 -15.25 18.06
N GLY A 294 -16.26 -15.68 16.90
CA GLY A 294 -15.49 -16.38 15.87
C GLY A 294 -14.52 -15.46 15.14
N ARG A 295 -13.32 -15.99 14.90
CA ARG A 295 -12.22 -15.45 14.08
C ARG A 295 -12.67 -15.09 12.66
#